data_AF-A0A937DS16-F1
#
_entry.id   AF-A0A937DS16-F1
#
_cell.length_a   1.000
_cell.length_b   1.000
_cell.length_c   1.000
_cell.angle_alpha   90.00
_cell.angle_beta   90.00
_cell.angle_gamma   90.00
#
_symmetry.space_group_name_H-M   'P 1'
#
loop_
_entity.id
_entity.type
_entity.pdbx_description
1 polymer ?
#
loop_
_entity_poly.entity_id
_entity_poly.type
_entity_poly.pdbx_seq_one_letter_code
_entity_poly.pdbx_strand_id
1 'polypeptide(L)'
;MVGALVQSGVPEQEAEVYCEAVRRGGTMVSVRVAEADEQRARRIMDQHRPIDYLAREADYRRTGWSRFDPEADPYTPSQAEIERARRPYIVDRT
;
A
#
# COMPACT_ATOMS: atom_id res chain seq x y z
N MET A 1 -2.03 5.04 12.34
CA MET A 1 -2.78 5.01 11.05
C MET A 1 -3.75 3.83 10.97
N VAL A 2 -3.36 2.60 11.35
CA VAL A 2 -4.21 1.40 11.28
C VAL A 2 -5.64 1.64 11.79
N GLY A 3 -5.80 2.13 13.03
CA GLY A 3 -7.13 2.36 13.60
C GLY A 3 -8.02 3.33 12.80
N ALA A 4 -7.44 4.36 12.18
CA ALA A 4 -8.20 5.31 11.36
C ALA A 4 -8.70 4.67 10.05
N LEU A 5 -7.90 3.78 9.46
CA LEU A 5 -8.29 3.03 8.25
C LEU A 5 -9.39 2.03 8.57
N VAL A 6 -9.26 1.30 9.68
CA VAL A 6 -10.29 0.37 10.15
C VAL A 6 -11.62 1.09 10.41
N GLN A 7 -11.59 2.25 11.06
CA GLN A 7 -12.78 3.08 11.25
C GLN A 7 -13.41 3.57 9.95
N SER A 8 -12.62 3.69 8.87
CA SER A 8 -13.12 4.02 7.53
C SER A 8 -13.63 2.82 6.73
N GLY A 9 -13.64 1.62 7.31
CA GLY A 9 -14.15 0.39 6.69
C GLY A 9 -13.10 -0.46 5.98
N VAL A 10 -11.80 -0.13 6.12
CA VAL A 10 -10.72 -0.97 5.58
C VAL A 10 -10.51 -2.18 6.52
N PRO A 11 -10.45 -3.42 6.01
CA PRO A 11 -10.11 -4.58 6.83
C PRO A 11 -8.75 -4.38 7.53
N GLU A 12 -8.63 -4.81 8.80
CA GLU A 12 -7.43 -4.55 9.61
C GLU A 12 -6.14 -5.10 8.96
N GLN A 13 -6.21 -6.28 8.36
CA GLN A 13 -5.07 -6.90 7.67
C GLN A 13 -4.58 -6.04 6.51
N GLU A 14 -5.48 -5.46 5.72
CA GLU A 14 -5.11 -4.52 4.65
C GLU A 14 -4.55 -3.21 5.21
N ALA A 15 -5.16 -2.70 6.29
CA ALA A 15 -4.71 -1.48 6.94
C ALA A 15 -3.27 -1.61 7.46
N GLU A 16 -2.89 -2.77 8.01
CA GLU A 16 -1.51 -3.05 8.41
C GLU A 16 -0.56 -3.01 7.19
N VAL A 17 -0.94 -3.59 6.05
CA VAL A 17 -0.13 -3.56 4.82
C VAL A 17 0.05 -2.14 4.28
N TYR A 18 -1.00 -1.32 4.27
CA TYR A 18 -0.91 0.09 3.85
C TYR A 18 -0.02 0.91 4.79
N CYS A 19 -0.13 0.69 6.10
CA CYS A 19 0.73 1.38 7.08
C CYS A 19 2.19 0.97 6.93
N GLU A 20 2.46 -0.32 6.71
CA GLU A 20 3.81 -0.80 6.43
C GLU A 20 4.35 -0.21 5.13
N ALA A 21 3.53 -0.13 4.08
CA ALA A 21 3.94 0.53 2.84
C ALA A 21 4.37 1.97 3.05
N VAL A 22 3.65 2.74 3.87
CA VAL A 22 4.05 4.10 4.23
C VAL A 22 5.34 4.14 5.05
N ARG A 23 5.49 3.27 6.05
CA ARG A 23 6.73 3.16 6.85
C ARG A 23 7.95 2.82 5.99
N ARG A 24 7.74 2.07 4.89
CA ARG A 24 8.75 1.71 3.87
C ARG A 24 8.95 2.76 2.79
N GLY A 25 8.42 3.97 2.96
CA GLY A 25 8.60 5.11 2.05
C GLY A 25 7.57 5.20 0.92
N GLY A 26 6.52 4.39 0.96
CA GLY A 26 5.37 4.51 0.07
C GLY A 26 4.52 5.74 0.40
N THR A 27 3.71 6.15 -0.57
CA THR A 27 2.71 7.21 -0.38
C THR A 27 1.32 6.60 -0.41
N MET A 28 0.48 6.98 0.55
CA MET A 28 -0.93 6.61 0.57
C MET A 28 -1.78 7.82 0.21
N VAL A 29 -2.71 7.63 -0.73
CA VAL A 29 -3.72 8.62 -1.10
C VAL A 29 -5.08 8.06 -0.71
N SER A 30 -5.83 8.79 0.10
CA SER A 30 -7.22 8.49 0.42
C SER A 30 -8.09 9.70 0.12
N VAL A 31 -9.34 9.46 -0.25
CA VAL A 31 -10.33 10.50 -0.52
C VAL A 31 -11.66 10.11 0.08
N ARG A 32 -12.38 11.08 0.63
CA ARG A 32 -13.79 10.92 1.01
C ARG A 32 -14.63 11.64 -0.05
N VAL A 33 -15.53 10.91 -0.69
CA VAL A 33 -16.42 11.44 -1.73
C VAL A 33 -17.87 11.08 -1.42
N ALA A 34 -18.81 11.81 -2.03
CA ALA A 34 -20.20 11.40 -2.04
C ALA A 34 -20.35 10.10 -2.86
N GLU A 35 -21.38 9.30 -2.57
CA GLU A 35 -21.64 8.02 -3.27
C GLU A 35 -21.73 8.20 -4.80
N ALA A 36 -22.35 9.30 -5.26
CA ALA A 36 -22.45 9.64 -6.67
C ALA A 36 -21.09 9.83 -7.38
N ASP A 37 -20.03 10.13 -6.63
CA ASP A 37 -18.67 10.37 -7.13
C ASP A 37 -17.73 9.15 -6.99
N GLU A 38 -18.17 8.07 -6.32
CA GLU A 38 -17.33 6.91 -5.99
C GLU A 38 -16.66 6.32 -7.24
N GLN A 39 -17.44 6.02 -8.28
CA GLN A 39 -16.90 5.44 -9.51
C GLN A 39 -15.91 6.38 -10.22
N ARG A 40 -16.14 7.69 -10.14
CA ARG A 40 -15.25 8.69 -10.74
C ARG A 40 -13.92 8.73 -9.99
N ALA A 41 -13.96 8.79 -8.66
CA ALA A 41 -12.77 8.75 -7.82
C ALA A 41 -11.97 7.46 -8.06
N ARG A 42 -12.65 6.30 -8.10
CA ARG A 42 -12.01 5.01 -8.33
C ARG A 42 -11.28 4.96 -9.68
N ARG A 43 -11.94 5.39 -10.77
CA ARG A 43 -11.30 5.46 -12.10
C ARG A 43 -10.06 6.35 -12.12
N ILE A 44 -10.08 7.49 -11.45
CA ILE A 44 -8.93 8.39 -11.37
C ILE A 44 -7.78 7.70 -10.62
N MET A 45 -8.06 7.07 -9.47
CA MET A 45 -7.03 6.34 -8.73
C MET A 45 -6.42 5.19 -9.54
N ASP A 46 -7.26 4.40 -10.23
CA ASP A 46 -6.82 3.25 -11.02
C ASP A 46 -5.92 3.65 -12.20
N GLN A 47 -6.10 4.86 -12.77
CA GLN A 47 -5.24 5.40 -13.84
C GLN A 47 -3.78 5.60 -13.39
N HIS A 48 -3.55 5.75 -12.08
CA HIS A 48 -2.21 6.02 -11.53
C HIS A 48 -1.50 4.77 -11.01
N ARG A 49 -1.94 3.57 -11.43
CA ARG A 49 -1.32 2.28 -11.07
C ARG A 49 -1.21 2.11 -9.56
N PRO A 50 -2.33 2.00 -8.84
CA PRO A 50 -2.30 1.75 -7.41
C PRO A 50 -1.51 0.46 -7.12
N ILE A 51 -0.90 0.41 -5.94
CA ILE A 51 -0.19 -0.79 -5.49
C ILE A 51 -1.22 -1.89 -5.25
N ASP A 52 -0.97 -3.07 -5.84
CA ASP A 52 -1.69 -4.29 -5.47
C ASP A 52 -1.26 -4.71 -4.04
N TYR A 53 -2.21 -4.64 -3.10
CA TYR A 53 -1.94 -4.92 -1.70
C TYR A 53 -1.59 -6.40 -1.46
N LEU A 54 -2.19 -7.34 -2.20
CA LEU A 54 -1.94 -8.79 -2.02
C LEU A 54 -0.51 -9.14 -2.44
N ALA A 55 -0.11 -8.65 -3.62
CA ALA A 55 1.26 -8.81 -4.10
C ALA A 55 2.25 -8.17 -3.12
N ARG A 56 1.91 -6.98 -2.58
CA ARG A 56 2.77 -6.30 -1.62
C ARG A 56 2.89 -7.02 -0.29
N GLU A 57 1.79 -7.53 0.24
CA GLU A 57 1.77 -8.33 1.47
C GLU A 57 2.66 -9.58 1.32
N ALA A 58 2.51 -10.30 0.22
CA ALA A 58 3.31 -11.48 -0.07
C ALA A 58 4.81 -11.16 -0.11
N ASP A 59 5.18 -10.03 -0.73
CA ASP A 59 6.56 -9.55 -0.75
C ASP A 59 7.11 -9.25 0.65
N TYR A 60 6.34 -8.57 1.50
CA TYR A 60 6.74 -8.30 2.88
C TYR A 60 6.92 -9.58 3.67
N ARG A 61 5.94 -10.50 3.60
CA ARG A 61 5.99 -11.78 4.32
C ARG A 61 7.20 -12.62 3.92
N ARG A 62 7.59 -12.61 2.64
CA ARG A 62 8.79 -13.28 2.13
C ARG A 62 10.09 -12.71 2.74
N THR A 63 10.07 -11.48 3.23
CA THR A 63 11.20 -10.82 3.91
C THR A 63 11.10 -10.85 5.44
N GLY A 64 10.21 -11.68 6.00
CA GLY A 64 10.07 -11.87 7.45
C GLY A 64 9.15 -10.88 8.14
N TRP A 65 8.44 -10.03 7.40
CA TRP A 65 7.39 -9.19 7.97
C TRP A 65 6.17 -10.03 8.33
N SER A 66 5.58 -9.79 9.50
CA SER A 66 4.37 -10.49 9.96
C SER A 66 3.17 -9.55 10.11
N ARG A 67 3.41 -8.34 10.63
CA ARG A 67 2.40 -7.31 10.85
C ARG A 67 3.04 -5.93 10.96
N PHE A 68 2.23 -4.89 10.83
CA PHE A 68 2.69 -3.52 11.05
C PHE A 68 3.07 -3.30 12.52
N ASP A 69 4.25 -2.71 12.74
CA ASP A 69 4.71 -2.25 14.05
C ASP A 69 4.82 -0.72 14.02
N PRO A 70 3.97 0.00 14.77
CA PRO A 70 4.00 1.47 14.82
C PRO A 70 5.25 2.02 15.50
N GLU A 71 5.94 1.23 16.33
CA GLU A 71 7.13 1.65 17.08
C GLU A 71 8.43 1.25 16.38
N ALA A 72 8.35 0.54 15.24
CA ALA A 72 9.52 0.18 14.46
C ALA A 72 10.16 1.42 13.84
N ASP A 73 11.50 1.46 13.84
CA ASP A 73 12.28 2.50 13.19
C ASP A 73 11.86 2.70 11.73
N PRO A 74 12.08 3.91 11.16
CA PRO A 74 11.91 4.15 9.74
C PRO A 74 12.65 3.08 8.94
N TYR A 75 11.95 2.46 7.99
CA TYR A 75 12.54 1.37 7.24
C TYR A 75 13.63 1.91 6.31
N THR A 76 14.83 1.34 6.46
CA THR A 76 15.97 1.65 5.59
C THR A 76 16.09 0.54 4.54
N PRO A 77 15.72 0.79 3.27
CA PRO A 77 15.79 -0.24 2.24
C PRO A 77 17.25 -0.54 1.88
N SER A 78 17.55 -1.81 1.61
CA SER A 78 18.79 -2.22 0.97
C SER A 78 18.86 -1.74 -0.49
N GLN A 79 20.06 -1.70 -1.08
CA GLN A 79 20.23 -1.33 -2.50
C GLN A 79 19.39 -2.20 -3.45
N ALA A 80 19.30 -3.51 -3.18
CA ALA A 80 18.49 -4.43 -3.98
C ALA A 80 16.98 -4.12 -3.90
N GLU A 81 16.51 -3.63 -2.75
CA GLU A 81 15.11 -3.21 -2.57
C GLU A 81 14.83 -1.87 -3.24
N ILE A 82 15.78 -0.92 -3.16
CA ILE A 82 15.70 0.35 -3.90
C ILE A 82 15.61 0.08 -5.40
N GLU A 83 16.46 -0.80 -5.93
CA GLU A 83 16.46 -1.16 -7.35
C GLU A 83 15.14 -1.83 -7.77
N ARG A 84 14.60 -2.73 -6.94
CA ARG A 84 13.28 -3.34 -7.17
C ARG A 84 12.15 -2.32 -7.16
N ALA A 85 12.16 -1.36 -6.23
CA ALA A 85 11.15 -0.30 -6.14
C ALA A 85 11.20 0.67 -7.32
N ARG A 86 12.39 0.92 -7.89
CA ARG A 86 12.59 1.74 -9.09
C ARG A 86 12.22 1.01 -10.37
N ARG A 87 12.23 -0.33 -10.36
CA ARG A 87 11.86 -1.12 -11.53
C ARG A 87 10.38 -0.84 -11.85
N PRO A 88 10.06 -0.40 -13.08
CA PRO A 88 8.67 -0.18 -13.44
C PRO A 88 7.89 -1.48 -13.22
N TYR A 89 6.76 -1.39 -12.52
CA TYR A 89 5.79 -2.48 -12.45
C TYR A 89 5.32 -2.77 -13.89
N ILE A 90 5.88 -3.82 -14.49
CA ILE A 90 5.42 -4.38 -15.76
C ILE A 90 4.28 -5.32 -15.39
N VAL A 91 3.05 -4.83 -15.49
CA VAL A 91 1.89 -5.70 -15.54
C VAL A 91 1.79 -6.16 -16.98
N ASP A 92 1.95 -7.46 -17.21
CA ASP A 92 1.84 -8.05 -18.53
C ASP A 92 0.43 -7.79 -19.07
N ARG A 93 0.34 -7.22 -20.27
CA ARG A 93 -0.94 -6.92 -20.92
C ARG A 93 -1.32 -8.16 -21.71
N THR A 94 -2.22 -8.97 -21.15
CA THR A 94 -3.00 -9.95 -21.91
C THR A 94 -4.46 -9.57 -21.87
#